data_AF-A0A7G5XJX7-F1
#
_entry.id   AF-A0A7G5XJX7-F1
#
_cell.length_a   1.000
_cell.length_b   1.000
_cell.length_c   1.000
_cell.angle_alpha   90.00
_cell.angle_beta   90.00
_cell.angle_gamma   90.00
#
_symmetry.space_group_name_H-M   'P 1'
#
loop_
_entity.id
_entity.type
_entity.pdbx_description
1 polymer ?
#
loop_
_entity_poly.entity_id
_entity_poly.type
_entity_poly.pdbx_seq_one_letter_code
_entity_poly.pdbx_strand_id
1 'polypeptide(L)'
;MKKINRYLFFTALLTVGLAGCKKDLLDVPNGNDPDFLKVYAKGEDVENVAAGLFNAVFHGEHDFTGVQMMMAVAADHATCSWGNAGMRDMSWEPRNNGWNNSPSYGNGAVLKATYDKMYSAISTASKVIKAIDNGVDIGENGANNARAIAAARFVQGLAYGNLALLFDKAHVVDEATSVEGVLETAITYKQVATAALGYLDKAITEANANFTIPASWFGTPADISSADFKKMCNTAAARILAYLPRNKTELAAVDWAKVKSYADNGITADWKIVMDGTSTWYFEAGDYLTYPGWGRTDMYVVNMMDPTQPKHWDDSPTFPHPPASTNPVDQRLNTDFEFLASNDFLAARGYYHFSNYRNKRYDAIYVAAIGEKAEVMKAENDLLKAEARAYSGDLAGAAAIINAGTRVTRGGMAPVAAVLADIVKAIHHERHVELYTTGMGIQFFEMRKLNLLQKGTPLHFPIPAKILELFRLSPPFYTFGTEAKADGIGTSNAGWR
;
A
#
# COMPACT_ATOMS: atom_id res chain seq x y z
N MET A 1 39.86 30.95 -67.77
CA MET A 1 39.83 29.61 -67.13
C MET A 1 39.87 29.77 -65.62
N LYS A 2 38.74 29.68 -64.89
CA LYS A 2 38.68 29.61 -63.41
C LYS A 2 37.21 29.53 -62.93
N LYS A 3 36.51 28.42 -63.15
CA LYS A 3 35.20 28.11 -62.52
C LYS A 3 34.94 26.60 -62.38
N ILE A 4 35.97 25.82 -62.09
CA ILE A 4 35.83 24.40 -61.73
C ILE A 4 36.61 24.25 -60.43
N ASN A 5 35.93 24.40 -59.28
CA ASN A 5 36.43 24.00 -57.96
C ASN A 5 35.43 24.23 -56.80
N ARG A 6 34.25 24.83 -57.05
CA ARG A 6 33.21 24.98 -56.02
C ARG A 6 32.16 23.87 -56.01
N TYR A 7 31.99 23.14 -57.11
CA TYR A 7 30.95 22.10 -57.20
C TYR A 7 31.42 20.70 -56.75
N LEU A 8 32.73 20.39 -56.80
CA LEU A 8 33.24 19.10 -56.32
C LEU A 8 33.29 18.98 -54.79
N PHE A 9 33.41 20.11 -54.07
CA PHE A 9 33.42 20.10 -52.61
C PHE A 9 32.01 19.93 -51.99
N PHE A 10 30.97 20.33 -52.72
CA PHE A 10 29.58 20.17 -52.27
C PHE A 10 29.01 18.77 -52.55
N THR A 11 29.46 18.07 -53.60
CA THR A 11 29.06 16.68 -53.85
C THR A 11 29.80 15.66 -52.98
N ALA A 12 31.02 15.95 -52.52
CA ALA A 12 31.75 15.08 -51.60
C ALA A 12 31.24 15.19 -50.14
N LEU A 13 30.69 16.34 -49.72
CA LEU A 13 30.07 16.47 -48.40
C LEU A 13 28.66 15.87 -48.32
N LEU A 14 27.93 15.80 -49.45
CA LEU A 14 26.58 15.24 -49.50
C LEU A 14 26.57 13.70 -49.49
N THR A 15 27.64 13.04 -49.95
CA THR A 15 27.77 11.58 -49.94
C THR A 15 28.25 11.03 -48.58
N VAL A 16 28.90 11.83 -47.75
CA VAL A 16 29.26 11.44 -46.37
C VAL A 16 28.08 11.63 -45.40
N GLY A 17 27.15 12.56 -45.70
CA GLY A 17 25.92 12.78 -44.90
C GLY A 17 24.85 11.69 -45.01
N LEU A 18 24.90 10.84 -46.05
CA LEU A 18 23.91 9.78 -46.29
C LEU A 18 24.39 8.38 -45.85
N ALA A 19 25.64 8.24 -45.42
CA ALA A 19 26.17 6.99 -44.85
C ALA A 19 26.01 6.91 -43.32
N GLY A 20 25.65 8.01 -42.64
CA GLY A 20 25.57 8.10 -41.18
C GLY A 20 24.22 7.70 -40.57
N CYS A 21 23.24 7.28 -41.36
CA CYS A 21 21.91 6.87 -40.87
C CYS A 21 21.46 5.55 -41.50
N LYS A 22 22.30 4.52 -41.47
CA LYS A 22 21.75 3.16 -41.50
C LYS A 22 21.10 2.90 -40.14
N LYS A 23 19.80 2.62 -40.15
CA LYS A 23 19.00 2.24 -38.97
C LYS A 23 19.68 1.09 -38.19
N ASP A 24 20.41 0.24 -38.91
CA ASP A 24 21.11 -0.94 -38.40
C ASP A 24 22.47 -0.65 -37.72
N LEU A 25 22.96 0.61 -37.72
CA LEU A 25 24.19 1.02 -37.03
C LEU A 25 23.93 1.55 -35.60
N LEU A 26 22.67 1.80 -35.26
CA LEU A 26 22.21 2.17 -33.91
C LEU A 26 21.55 1.00 -33.18
N ASP A 27 21.20 -0.07 -33.88
CA ASP A 27 20.99 -1.41 -33.30
C ASP A 27 22.37 -2.04 -33.04
N VAL A 28 23.13 -1.49 -32.10
CA VAL A 28 24.10 -2.32 -31.39
C VAL A 28 23.24 -3.19 -30.48
N PRO A 29 23.11 -4.51 -30.72
CA PRO A 29 22.38 -5.37 -29.79
C PRO A 29 23.04 -5.17 -28.44
N ASN A 30 22.28 -4.69 -27.47
CA ASN A 30 22.77 -4.58 -26.12
C ASN A 30 23.06 -6.02 -25.65
N GLY A 31 24.32 -6.45 -25.73
CA GLY A 31 24.74 -7.78 -25.28
C GLY A 31 24.54 -7.97 -23.77
N ASN A 32 24.26 -6.89 -23.05
CA ASN A 32 23.88 -6.83 -21.66
C ASN A 32 22.36 -6.62 -21.44
N ASP A 33 21.53 -6.54 -22.49
CA ASP A 33 20.09 -6.68 -22.28
C ASP A 33 19.83 -8.14 -21.92
N PRO A 34 19.28 -8.42 -20.73
CA PRO A 34 18.97 -9.78 -20.36
C PRO A 34 17.88 -10.32 -21.28
N ASP A 35 18.29 -11.05 -22.32
CA ASP A 35 17.38 -11.81 -23.18
C ASP A 35 16.56 -12.75 -22.28
N PHE A 36 15.25 -12.74 -22.44
CA PHE A 36 14.33 -13.61 -21.70
C PHE A 36 14.78 -15.07 -21.79
N LEU A 37 15.24 -15.50 -22.97
CA LEU A 37 15.74 -16.85 -23.19
C LEU A 37 17.09 -17.14 -22.50
N LYS A 38 17.85 -16.11 -22.10
CA LYS A 38 19.10 -16.25 -21.35
C LYS A 38 18.88 -16.21 -19.84
N VAL A 39 17.98 -15.34 -19.36
CA VAL A 39 17.71 -15.18 -17.91
C VAL A 39 16.76 -16.23 -17.37
N TYR A 40 15.86 -16.76 -18.20
CA TYR A 40 14.89 -17.78 -17.79
C TYR A 40 15.20 -19.14 -18.40
N ALA A 41 16.48 -19.41 -18.72
CA ALA A 41 16.90 -20.62 -19.42
C ALA A 41 16.89 -21.87 -18.53
N LYS A 42 17.06 -21.69 -17.20
CA LYS A 42 17.25 -22.78 -16.24
C LYS A 42 16.30 -22.62 -15.07
N GLY A 43 15.82 -23.75 -14.53
CA GLY A 43 14.92 -23.77 -13.37
C GLY A 43 15.44 -22.99 -12.17
N GLU A 44 16.74 -23.11 -11.88
CA GLU A 44 17.39 -22.41 -10.75
C GLU A 44 17.35 -20.87 -10.91
N ASP A 45 17.51 -20.37 -12.14
CA ASP A 45 17.41 -18.93 -12.42
C ASP A 45 15.98 -18.43 -12.22
N VAL A 46 14.99 -19.19 -12.71
CA VAL A 46 13.56 -18.88 -12.51
C VAL A 46 13.19 -18.91 -11.03
N GLU A 47 13.74 -19.86 -10.27
CA GLU A 47 13.52 -19.97 -8.83
C GLU A 47 14.09 -18.78 -8.06
N ASN A 48 15.31 -18.36 -8.39
CA ASN A 48 15.94 -17.19 -7.78
C ASN A 48 15.14 -15.90 -8.06
N VAL A 49 14.58 -15.77 -9.27
CA VAL A 49 13.67 -14.66 -9.60
C VAL A 49 12.38 -14.75 -8.80
N ALA A 50 11.77 -15.95 -8.69
CA ALA A 50 10.56 -16.16 -7.90
C ALA A 50 10.76 -15.81 -6.42
N ALA A 51 11.94 -16.12 -5.86
CA ALA A 51 12.30 -15.80 -4.49
C ALA A 51 12.30 -14.30 -4.16
N GLY A 52 12.57 -13.44 -5.15
CA GLY A 52 12.63 -11.98 -4.96
C GLY A 52 11.31 -11.24 -5.20
N LEU A 53 10.24 -11.92 -5.60
CA LEU A 53 9.02 -11.27 -6.09
C LEU A 53 8.32 -10.40 -5.04
N PHE A 54 8.15 -10.93 -3.83
CA PHE A 54 7.44 -10.22 -2.76
C PHE A 54 8.19 -8.96 -2.29
N ASN A 55 9.52 -8.97 -2.40
CA ASN A 55 10.36 -7.86 -1.99
C ASN A 55 9.98 -6.55 -2.71
N ALA A 56 9.67 -6.62 -4.00
CA ALA A 56 9.22 -5.45 -4.75
C ALA A 56 7.91 -4.86 -4.20
N VAL A 57 6.95 -5.71 -3.80
CA VAL A 57 5.68 -5.28 -3.20
C VAL A 57 5.94 -4.63 -1.85
N PHE A 58 6.69 -5.30 -0.98
CA PHE A 58 7.04 -4.82 0.36
C PHE A 58 7.69 -3.42 0.32
N HIS A 59 8.69 -3.22 -0.53
CA HIS A 59 9.32 -1.90 -0.71
C HIS A 59 8.34 -0.84 -1.25
N GLY A 60 7.44 -1.22 -2.16
CA GLY A 60 6.41 -0.31 -2.66
C GLY A 60 5.42 0.14 -1.57
N GLU A 61 5.25 -0.66 -0.52
CA GLU A 61 4.37 -0.40 0.62
C GLU A 61 5.08 0.39 1.74
N HIS A 62 6.32 0.02 2.07
CA HIS A 62 6.97 0.41 3.33
C HIS A 62 8.22 1.28 3.21
N ASP A 63 8.76 1.51 2.01
CA ASP A 63 9.90 2.43 1.87
C ASP A 63 9.52 3.86 2.29
N PHE A 64 10.52 4.69 2.60
CA PHE A 64 10.31 6.12 2.83
C PHE A 64 9.63 6.83 1.66
N THR A 65 9.85 6.33 0.44
CA THR A 65 9.20 6.84 -0.77
C THR A 65 7.89 6.15 -1.09
N GLY A 66 7.40 5.25 -0.23
CA GLY A 66 6.09 4.62 -0.33
C GLY A 66 4.96 5.52 0.17
N VAL A 67 3.73 5.16 -0.21
CA VAL A 67 2.52 5.95 0.09
C VAL A 67 2.04 5.85 1.56
N GLN A 68 2.61 4.94 2.36
CA GLN A 68 2.14 4.68 3.73
C GLN A 68 2.12 5.94 4.60
N MET A 69 3.18 6.75 4.58
CA MET A 69 3.29 7.98 5.38
C MET A 69 2.24 9.03 4.99
N MET A 70 2.11 9.33 3.70
CA MET A 70 1.13 10.32 3.24
C MET A 70 -0.31 9.89 3.52
N MET A 71 -0.61 8.59 3.44
CA MET A 71 -1.94 8.07 3.76
C MET A 71 -2.24 8.09 5.26
N ALA A 72 -1.25 7.78 6.12
CA ALA A 72 -1.41 7.83 7.56
C ALA A 72 -1.80 9.23 8.05
N VAL A 73 -1.20 10.27 7.49
CA VAL A 73 -1.51 11.66 7.85
C VAL A 73 -2.73 12.23 7.12
N ALA A 74 -3.08 11.69 5.94
CA ALA A 74 -4.35 12.01 5.29
C ALA A 74 -5.56 11.44 6.05
N ALA A 75 -5.35 10.35 6.79
CA ALA A 75 -6.36 9.69 7.59
C ALA A 75 -6.50 10.22 9.02
N ASP A 76 -5.73 11.25 9.39
CA ASP A 76 -5.59 11.71 10.78
C ASP A 76 -5.33 10.53 11.74
N HIS A 77 -4.50 9.58 11.29
CA HIS A 77 -4.04 8.45 12.12
C HIS A 77 -2.72 8.81 12.80
N ALA A 78 -1.81 9.36 12.02
CA ALA A 78 -0.58 10.00 12.45
C ALA A 78 -0.61 11.47 12.05
N THR A 79 0.25 12.28 12.65
CA THR A 79 0.45 13.68 12.30
C THR A 79 1.93 13.99 12.13
N CYS A 80 2.24 14.89 11.19
CA CYS A 80 3.59 15.29 10.86
C CYS A 80 3.60 16.63 10.11
N SER A 81 4.38 17.61 10.58
CA SER A 81 4.52 18.92 9.91
C SER A 81 5.66 18.96 8.87
N TRP A 82 6.41 17.86 8.68
CA TRP A 82 7.55 17.82 7.75
C TRP A 82 7.07 17.72 6.29
N GLY A 83 7.77 18.42 5.39
CA GLY A 83 7.42 18.48 3.96
C GLY A 83 7.82 17.24 3.15
N ASN A 84 8.27 16.18 3.80
CA ASN A 84 8.79 14.97 3.19
C ASN A 84 7.70 13.92 2.96
N ALA A 85 7.93 13.02 2.01
CA ALA A 85 7.05 11.88 1.69
C ALA A 85 5.57 12.29 1.45
N GLY A 86 5.33 13.53 1.00
CA GLY A 86 3.98 14.07 0.79
C GLY A 86 3.17 14.29 2.07
N MET A 87 3.74 14.11 3.26
CA MET A 87 2.99 14.16 4.52
C MET A 87 2.34 15.51 4.78
N ARG A 88 3.10 16.61 4.73
CA ARG A 88 2.53 17.96 4.96
C ARG A 88 1.44 18.30 3.95
N ASP A 89 1.65 17.97 2.68
CA ASP A 89 0.71 18.32 1.61
C ASP A 89 -0.60 17.52 1.75
N MET A 90 -0.50 16.30 2.26
CA MET A 90 -1.62 15.42 2.56
C MET A 90 -2.13 15.52 4.01
N SER A 91 -1.64 16.46 4.82
CA SER A 91 -2.10 16.75 6.20
C SER A 91 -2.50 18.20 6.41
N TRP A 92 -2.43 19.03 5.38
CA TRP A 92 -2.71 20.46 5.47
C TRP A 92 -4.18 20.73 5.79
N GLU A 93 -4.44 21.64 6.73
CA GLU A 93 -5.80 22.05 7.10
C GLU A 93 -6.02 23.55 6.89
N PRO A 94 -7.15 23.97 6.28
CA PRO A 94 -8.17 23.14 5.62
C PRO A 94 -7.62 22.38 4.39
N ARG A 95 -8.26 21.26 3.99
CA ARG A 95 -7.79 20.36 2.91
C ARG A 95 -8.03 20.93 1.51
N ASN A 96 -7.51 22.13 1.27
CA ASN A 96 -7.72 22.86 0.02
C ASN A 96 -6.56 22.71 -0.97
N ASN A 97 -5.70 21.71 -0.76
CA ASN A 97 -4.60 21.36 -1.66
C ASN A 97 -4.88 20.00 -2.28
N GLY A 98 -5.14 19.98 -3.59
CA GLY A 98 -5.22 18.73 -4.33
C GLY A 98 -3.84 18.10 -4.46
N TRP A 99 -3.78 16.79 -4.71
CA TRP A 99 -2.50 16.14 -4.97
C TRP A 99 -1.81 16.81 -6.16
N ASN A 100 -0.55 17.22 -6.02
CA ASN A 100 0.19 17.86 -7.10
C ASN A 100 0.72 16.81 -8.09
N ASN A 101 -0.08 16.46 -9.09
CA ASN A 101 0.30 15.51 -10.13
C ASN A 101 1.12 16.17 -11.25
N SER A 102 2.25 16.80 -10.89
CA SER A 102 3.19 17.38 -11.84
C SER A 102 4.50 16.57 -11.90
N PRO A 103 5.12 16.38 -13.08
CA PRO A 103 6.44 15.75 -13.20
C PRO A 103 7.55 16.44 -12.40
N SER A 104 7.39 17.74 -12.15
CA SER A 104 8.32 18.59 -11.40
C SER A 104 8.04 18.67 -9.90
N TYR A 105 6.98 18.03 -9.41
CA TYR A 105 6.63 18.07 -7.99
C TYR A 105 7.61 17.24 -7.16
N GLY A 106 8.21 17.85 -6.14
CA GLY A 106 9.26 17.24 -5.32
C GLY A 106 8.85 15.95 -4.61
N ASN A 107 7.59 15.85 -4.17
CA ASN A 107 7.03 14.62 -3.57
C ASN A 107 6.32 13.73 -4.59
N GLY A 108 6.38 14.04 -5.90
CA GLY A 108 5.77 13.24 -6.96
C GLY A 108 6.36 11.83 -7.08
N ALA A 109 7.57 11.63 -6.53
CA ALA A 109 8.20 10.31 -6.42
C ALA A 109 7.39 9.33 -5.56
N VAL A 110 6.59 9.80 -4.59
CA VAL A 110 5.92 8.92 -3.62
C VAL A 110 4.90 8.00 -4.30
N LEU A 111 3.98 8.56 -5.08
CA LEU A 111 3.04 7.75 -5.87
C LEU A 111 3.74 6.92 -6.93
N LYS A 112 4.77 7.48 -7.58
CA LYS A 112 5.47 6.81 -8.67
C LYS A 112 6.23 5.58 -8.18
N ALA A 113 6.92 5.67 -7.03
CA ALA A 113 7.69 4.58 -6.47
C ALA A 113 6.80 3.36 -6.22
N THR A 114 5.69 3.54 -5.50
CA THR A 114 4.71 2.46 -5.29
C THR A 114 4.18 1.92 -6.62
N TYR A 115 3.76 2.78 -7.56
CA TYR A 115 3.25 2.35 -8.87
C TYR A 115 4.26 1.50 -9.64
N ASP A 116 5.50 1.99 -9.79
CA ASP A 116 6.57 1.28 -10.51
C ASP A 116 6.91 -0.06 -9.86
N LYS A 117 6.96 -0.11 -8.52
CA LYS A 117 7.26 -1.33 -7.76
C LYS A 117 6.19 -2.40 -7.96
N MET A 118 4.91 -2.03 -7.93
CA MET A 118 3.81 -2.94 -8.24
C MET A 118 3.93 -3.49 -9.67
N TYR A 119 4.15 -2.64 -10.67
CA TYR A 119 4.31 -3.09 -12.07
C TYR A 119 5.58 -3.91 -12.30
N SER A 120 6.67 -3.62 -11.58
CA SER A 120 7.89 -4.42 -11.59
C SER A 120 7.63 -5.83 -11.06
N ALA A 121 6.91 -5.94 -9.93
CA ALA A 121 6.51 -7.21 -9.35
C ALA A 121 5.61 -8.02 -10.31
N ILE A 122 4.59 -7.36 -10.90
CA ILE A 122 3.69 -7.97 -11.90
C ILE A 122 4.45 -8.48 -13.12
N SER A 123 5.33 -7.65 -13.70
CA SER A 123 6.11 -8.00 -14.89
C SER A 123 7.01 -9.20 -14.62
N THR A 124 7.68 -9.20 -13.47
CA THR A 124 8.60 -10.27 -13.07
C THR A 124 7.84 -11.58 -12.78
N ALA A 125 6.72 -11.51 -12.05
CA ALA A 125 5.86 -12.67 -11.79
C ALA A 125 5.31 -13.28 -13.09
N SER A 126 4.88 -12.44 -14.05
CA SER A 126 4.40 -12.89 -15.36
C SER A 126 5.50 -13.59 -16.16
N LYS A 127 6.75 -13.11 -16.06
CA LYS A 127 7.91 -13.76 -16.71
C LYS A 127 8.24 -15.12 -16.10
N VAL A 128 8.15 -15.26 -14.77
CA VAL A 128 8.31 -16.55 -14.06
C VAL A 128 7.28 -17.57 -14.58
N ILE A 129 6.00 -17.19 -14.61
CA ILE A 129 4.92 -18.06 -15.08
C ILE A 129 5.14 -18.42 -16.56
N LYS A 130 5.45 -17.43 -17.40
CA LYS A 130 5.74 -17.65 -18.83
C LYS A 130 6.93 -18.58 -19.07
N ALA A 131 7.96 -18.54 -18.23
CA ALA A 131 9.10 -19.44 -18.35
C ALA A 131 8.71 -20.89 -18.09
N ILE A 132 7.94 -21.12 -17.02
CA ILE A 132 7.43 -22.45 -16.65
C ILE A 132 6.48 -22.98 -17.74
N ASP A 133 5.57 -22.14 -18.24
CA ASP A 133 4.64 -22.49 -19.33
C ASP A 133 5.38 -22.86 -20.64
N ASN A 134 6.58 -22.32 -20.86
CA ASN A 134 7.44 -22.66 -22.00
C ASN A 134 8.30 -23.92 -21.78
N GLY A 135 8.09 -24.65 -20.68
CA GLY A 135 8.74 -25.93 -20.39
C GLY A 135 10.00 -25.84 -19.53
N VAL A 136 10.22 -24.73 -18.82
CA VAL A 136 11.31 -24.63 -17.85
C VAL A 136 10.86 -25.25 -16.52
N ASP A 137 11.48 -26.37 -16.16
CA ASP A 137 11.21 -27.05 -14.91
C ASP A 137 12.09 -26.53 -13.76
N ILE A 138 11.45 -26.22 -12.64
CA ILE A 138 12.08 -25.86 -11.38
C ILE A 138 12.15 -27.09 -10.47
N GLY A 139 13.35 -27.43 -10.03
CA GLY A 139 13.62 -28.67 -9.31
C GLY A 139 13.57 -29.90 -10.22
N GLU A 140 13.79 -31.08 -9.63
CA GLU A 140 13.77 -32.34 -10.37
C GLU A 140 12.39 -32.58 -10.99
N ASN A 141 12.33 -32.70 -12.32
CA ASN A 141 11.10 -32.93 -13.10
C ASN A 141 9.96 -31.93 -12.77
N GLY A 142 10.29 -30.67 -12.47
CA GLY A 142 9.30 -29.62 -12.23
C GLY A 142 8.62 -29.68 -10.86
N ALA A 143 9.16 -30.43 -9.90
CA ALA A 143 8.58 -30.60 -8.56
C ALA A 143 8.28 -29.28 -7.82
N ASN A 144 9.01 -28.20 -8.14
CA ASN A 144 8.84 -26.88 -7.51
C ASN A 144 8.03 -25.88 -8.37
N ASN A 145 7.52 -26.28 -9.54
CA ASN A 145 6.77 -25.40 -10.44
C ASN A 145 5.54 -24.82 -9.74
N ALA A 146 4.75 -25.66 -9.06
CA ALA A 146 3.54 -25.23 -8.36
C ALA A 146 3.83 -24.17 -7.29
N ARG A 147 4.94 -24.29 -6.56
CA ARG A 147 5.38 -23.30 -5.57
C ARG A 147 5.67 -21.95 -6.20
N ALA A 148 6.45 -21.94 -7.29
CA ALA A 148 6.82 -20.72 -7.98
C ALA A 148 5.60 -20.04 -8.62
N ILE A 149 4.70 -20.80 -9.24
CA ILE A 149 3.44 -20.28 -9.80
C ILE A 149 2.56 -19.71 -8.69
N ALA A 150 2.39 -20.43 -7.57
CA ALA A 150 1.59 -19.96 -6.44
C ALA A 150 2.12 -18.62 -5.88
N ALA A 151 3.44 -18.51 -5.69
CA ALA A 151 4.09 -17.27 -5.27
C ALA A 151 3.91 -16.14 -6.30
N ALA A 152 4.10 -16.41 -7.59
CA ALA A 152 3.93 -15.43 -8.66
C ALA A 152 2.49 -14.91 -8.77
N ARG A 153 1.49 -15.80 -8.71
CA ARG A 153 0.07 -15.43 -8.71
C ARG A 153 -0.32 -14.63 -7.48
N PHE A 154 0.19 -14.99 -6.31
CA PHE A 154 -0.03 -14.22 -5.09
C PHE A 154 0.52 -12.80 -5.21
N VAL A 155 1.74 -12.64 -5.73
CA VAL A 155 2.36 -11.32 -5.94
C VAL A 155 1.62 -10.50 -7.01
N GLN A 156 1.16 -11.11 -8.11
CA GLN A 156 0.25 -10.43 -9.07
C GLN A 156 -1.01 -9.93 -8.36
N GLY A 157 -1.60 -10.78 -7.51
CA GLY A 157 -2.79 -10.44 -6.72
C GLY A 157 -2.58 -9.28 -5.74
N LEU A 158 -1.50 -9.30 -4.96
CA LEU A 158 -1.15 -8.20 -4.05
C LEU A 158 -0.89 -6.90 -4.80
N ALA A 159 -0.05 -6.95 -5.85
CA ALA A 159 0.33 -5.77 -6.60
C ALA A 159 -0.88 -5.10 -7.27
N TYR A 160 -1.75 -5.89 -7.92
CA TYR A 160 -2.99 -5.35 -8.48
C TYR A 160 -3.99 -4.90 -7.42
N GLY A 161 -4.05 -5.58 -6.28
CA GLY A 161 -4.83 -5.16 -5.12
C GLY A 161 -4.43 -3.76 -4.65
N ASN A 162 -3.13 -3.54 -4.46
CA ASN A 162 -2.58 -2.25 -4.06
C ASN A 162 -2.85 -1.16 -5.10
N LEU A 163 -2.67 -1.47 -6.39
CA LEU A 163 -3.01 -0.53 -7.47
C LEU A 163 -4.49 -0.14 -7.44
N ALA A 164 -5.40 -1.10 -7.21
CA ALA A 164 -6.83 -0.84 -7.11
C ALA A 164 -7.22 -0.03 -5.86
N LEU A 165 -6.54 -0.27 -4.73
CA LEU A 165 -6.79 0.45 -3.49
C LEU A 165 -6.33 1.91 -3.58
N LEU A 166 -5.25 2.18 -4.32
CA LEU A 166 -4.60 3.50 -4.36
C LEU A 166 -5.06 4.37 -5.54
N PHE A 167 -5.14 3.83 -6.75
CA PHE A 167 -5.29 4.63 -7.98
C PHE A 167 -6.72 4.61 -8.55
N ASP A 168 -7.11 5.62 -9.31
CA ASP A 168 -8.43 5.66 -9.99
C ASP A 168 -8.58 4.56 -11.04
N LYS A 169 -7.48 4.25 -11.72
CA LYS A 169 -7.37 3.24 -12.78
C LYS A 169 -5.95 2.74 -12.92
N ALA A 170 -5.83 1.56 -13.52
CA ALA A 170 -4.55 0.95 -13.85
C ALA A 170 -4.70 0.03 -15.07
N HIS A 171 -3.59 -0.33 -15.70
CA HIS A 171 -3.52 -1.33 -16.76
C HIS A 171 -3.37 -2.74 -16.19
N VAL A 172 -4.23 -3.66 -16.59
CA VAL A 172 -4.08 -5.08 -16.28
C VAL A 172 -3.38 -5.77 -17.44
N VAL A 173 -2.20 -6.32 -17.17
CA VAL A 173 -1.30 -7.03 -18.08
C VAL A 173 -0.73 -8.24 -17.34
N ASP A 174 -0.53 -9.33 -18.05
CA ASP A 174 0.04 -10.55 -17.48
C ASP A 174 0.79 -11.34 -18.55
N GLU A 175 1.11 -12.60 -18.26
CA GLU A 175 1.81 -13.48 -19.20
C GLU A 175 1.02 -13.78 -20.49
N ALA A 176 -0.32 -13.62 -20.46
CA ALA A 176 -1.22 -13.93 -21.55
C ALA A 176 -1.83 -12.66 -22.19
N THR A 177 -1.81 -11.54 -21.49
CA THR A 177 -2.53 -10.32 -21.81
C THR A 177 -1.56 -9.14 -21.92
N SER A 178 -1.54 -8.52 -23.09
CA SER A 178 -0.87 -7.23 -23.30
C SER A 178 -1.90 -6.18 -23.67
N VAL A 179 -1.65 -4.95 -23.26
CA VAL A 179 -2.45 -3.78 -23.65
C VAL A 179 -1.51 -2.68 -24.11
N GLU A 180 -2.00 -1.81 -24.99
CA GLU A 180 -1.25 -0.63 -25.37
C GLU A 180 -1.07 0.29 -24.15
N GLY A 181 0.14 0.82 -23.95
CA GLY A 181 0.46 1.74 -22.85
C GLY A 181 -0.06 3.15 -23.10
N VAL A 182 -1.39 3.31 -23.12
CA VAL A 182 -2.11 4.58 -23.30
C VAL A 182 -3.22 4.71 -22.25
N LEU A 183 -3.69 5.92 -21.96
CA LEU A 183 -4.64 6.13 -20.86
C LEU A 183 -5.99 5.43 -21.09
N GLU A 184 -6.39 5.28 -22.34
CA GLU A 184 -7.67 4.75 -22.80
C GLU A 184 -7.83 3.26 -22.51
N THR A 185 -6.73 2.52 -22.40
CA THR A 185 -6.72 1.08 -22.06
C THR A 185 -6.65 0.84 -20.55
N ALA A 186 -6.47 1.89 -19.73
CA ALA A 186 -6.53 1.76 -18.29
C ALA A 186 -7.97 1.50 -17.83
N ILE A 187 -8.17 0.46 -17.03
CA ILE A 187 -9.49 0.06 -16.55
C ILE A 187 -9.72 0.57 -15.13
N THR A 188 -10.99 0.67 -14.74
CA THR A 188 -11.37 1.22 -13.44
C THR A 188 -10.82 0.40 -12.28
N TYR A 189 -10.55 1.04 -11.15
CA TYR A 189 -10.07 0.36 -9.95
C TYR A 189 -10.91 -0.85 -9.50
N LYS A 190 -12.23 -0.86 -9.74
CA LYS A 190 -13.10 -2.02 -9.45
C LYS A 190 -12.78 -3.21 -10.35
N GLN A 191 -12.49 -2.96 -11.62
CA GLN A 191 -12.07 -3.99 -12.57
C GLN A 191 -10.66 -4.49 -12.25
N VAL A 192 -9.75 -3.59 -11.85
CA VAL A 192 -8.41 -3.96 -11.37
C VAL A 192 -8.50 -4.84 -10.12
N ALA A 193 -9.35 -4.50 -9.15
CA ALA A 193 -9.60 -5.33 -7.97
C ALA A 193 -10.17 -6.69 -8.32
N THR A 194 -11.07 -6.76 -9.32
CA THR A 194 -11.61 -8.04 -9.81
C THR A 194 -10.50 -8.92 -10.39
N ALA A 195 -9.59 -8.35 -11.17
CA ALA A 195 -8.42 -9.06 -11.70
C ALA A 195 -7.49 -9.53 -10.56
N ALA A 196 -7.22 -8.67 -9.58
CA ALA A 196 -6.42 -8.99 -8.39
C ALA A 196 -6.96 -10.22 -7.65
N LEU A 197 -8.27 -10.26 -7.40
CA LEU A 197 -8.94 -11.41 -6.78
C LEU A 197 -8.82 -12.67 -7.65
N GLY A 198 -8.92 -12.55 -8.97
CA GLY A 198 -8.71 -13.66 -9.89
C GLY A 198 -7.31 -14.27 -9.78
N TYR A 199 -6.25 -13.46 -9.62
CA TYR A 199 -4.90 -13.97 -9.39
C TYR A 199 -4.75 -14.61 -8.00
N LEU A 200 -5.37 -14.04 -6.96
CA LEU A 200 -5.38 -14.65 -5.63
C LEU A 200 -6.14 -15.99 -5.61
N ASP A 201 -7.27 -16.09 -6.30
CA ASP A 201 -8.02 -17.34 -6.44
C ASP A 201 -7.21 -18.42 -7.18
N LYS A 202 -6.43 -18.03 -8.21
CA LYS A 202 -5.45 -18.92 -8.85
C LYS A 202 -4.38 -19.35 -7.84
N ALA A 203 -3.79 -18.44 -7.07
CA ALA A 203 -2.79 -18.78 -6.05
C ALA A 203 -3.35 -19.75 -4.98
N ILE A 204 -4.58 -19.53 -4.52
CA ILE A 204 -5.31 -20.41 -3.59
C ILE A 204 -5.50 -21.81 -4.19
N THR A 205 -5.74 -21.89 -5.50
CA THR A 205 -5.89 -23.15 -6.23
C THR A 205 -4.56 -23.89 -6.36
N GLU A 206 -3.50 -23.19 -6.74
CA GLU A 206 -2.14 -23.75 -6.82
C GLU A 206 -1.62 -24.23 -5.46
N ALA A 207 -1.99 -23.53 -4.38
CA ALA A 207 -1.66 -23.91 -3.01
C ALA A 207 -2.33 -25.22 -2.53
N ASN A 208 -3.20 -25.85 -3.34
CA ASN A 208 -3.66 -27.22 -3.07
C ASN A 208 -2.58 -28.27 -3.36
N ALA A 209 -1.50 -27.90 -4.07
CA ALA A 209 -0.30 -28.71 -4.15
C ALA A 209 0.44 -28.74 -2.80
N ASN A 210 1.25 -29.77 -2.58
CA ASN A 210 2.07 -29.90 -1.39
C ASN A 210 3.46 -29.31 -1.65
N PHE A 211 3.74 -28.16 -1.05
CA PHE A 211 5.05 -27.52 -1.11
C PHE A 211 5.33 -26.71 0.16
N THR A 212 6.60 -26.34 0.30
CA THR A 212 7.08 -25.42 1.34
C THR A 212 7.77 -24.24 0.67
N ILE A 213 7.38 -23.03 1.03
CA ILE A 213 8.02 -21.78 0.60
C ILE A 213 9.12 -21.43 1.61
N PRO A 214 10.38 -21.24 1.16
CA PRO A 214 11.47 -20.81 2.03
C PRO A 214 11.17 -19.46 2.69
N ALA A 215 11.53 -19.33 3.96
CA ALA A 215 11.37 -18.12 4.77
C ALA A 215 11.89 -16.85 4.06
N SER A 216 13.01 -16.98 3.36
CA SER A 216 13.69 -15.88 2.65
C SER A 216 12.84 -15.25 1.53
N TRP A 217 11.85 -15.96 0.98
CA TRP A 217 11.02 -15.44 -0.11
C TRP A 217 10.06 -14.35 0.36
N PHE A 218 9.64 -14.40 1.62
CA PHE A 218 8.65 -13.49 2.20
C PHE A 218 9.17 -12.77 3.46
N GLY A 219 10.45 -12.94 3.80
CA GLY A 219 11.04 -12.40 5.02
C GLY A 219 10.42 -12.96 6.30
N THR A 220 9.80 -14.14 6.25
CA THR A 220 9.09 -14.71 7.42
C THR A 220 10.08 -15.33 8.43
N PRO A 221 9.68 -15.49 9.71
CA PRO A 221 10.55 -16.12 10.72
C PRO A 221 10.79 -17.62 10.50
N ALA A 222 9.92 -18.26 9.71
CA ALA A 222 10.01 -19.67 9.36
C ALA A 222 9.46 -19.90 7.94
N ASP A 223 9.79 -21.05 7.37
CA ASP A 223 9.25 -21.52 6.10
C ASP A 223 7.72 -21.62 6.16
N ILE A 224 7.06 -21.37 5.04
CA ILE A 224 5.60 -21.30 4.94
C ILE A 224 5.10 -22.56 4.25
N SER A 225 4.21 -23.30 4.90
CA SER A 225 3.53 -24.44 4.30
C SER A 225 2.53 -23.97 3.21
N SER A 226 2.24 -24.79 2.20
CA SER A 226 1.20 -24.44 1.22
C SER A 226 -0.17 -24.15 1.86
N ALA A 227 -0.50 -24.83 2.98
CA ALA A 227 -1.71 -24.58 3.75
C ALA A 227 -1.73 -23.19 4.42
N ASP A 228 -0.61 -22.76 5.02
CA ASP A 228 -0.52 -21.43 5.62
C ASP A 228 -0.42 -20.32 4.56
N PHE A 229 0.26 -20.60 3.44
CA PHE A 229 0.28 -19.71 2.29
C PHE A 229 -1.12 -19.49 1.70
N LYS A 230 -1.94 -20.55 1.63
CA LYS A 230 -3.35 -20.44 1.24
C LYS A 230 -4.12 -19.51 2.16
N LYS A 231 -3.87 -19.55 3.48
CA LYS A 231 -4.49 -18.62 4.45
C LYS A 231 -4.04 -17.17 4.21
N MET A 232 -2.77 -16.94 3.88
CA MET A 232 -2.27 -15.60 3.51
C MET A 232 -2.98 -15.06 2.27
N CYS A 233 -3.16 -15.88 1.22
CA CYS A 233 -3.89 -15.52 0.01
C CYS A 233 -5.35 -15.15 0.31
N ASN A 234 -6.02 -15.94 1.16
CA ASN A 234 -7.39 -15.66 1.60
C ASN A 234 -7.48 -14.33 2.36
N THR A 235 -6.58 -14.07 3.32
CA THR A 235 -6.56 -12.79 4.05
C THR A 235 -6.31 -11.61 3.10
N ALA A 236 -5.39 -11.73 2.14
CA ALA A 236 -5.15 -10.68 1.14
C ALA A 236 -6.41 -10.38 0.30
N ALA A 237 -7.14 -11.41 -0.12
CA ALA A 237 -8.39 -11.24 -0.88
C ALA A 237 -9.49 -10.55 -0.05
N ALA A 238 -9.62 -10.92 1.23
CA ALA A 238 -10.54 -10.27 2.17
C ALA A 238 -10.18 -8.78 2.38
N ARG A 239 -8.88 -8.47 2.56
CA ARG A 239 -8.37 -7.08 2.71
C ARG A 239 -8.75 -6.23 1.50
N ILE A 240 -8.48 -6.71 0.29
CA ILE A 240 -8.77 -5.97 -0.95
C ILE A 240 -10.26 -5.61 -0.99
N LEU A 241 -11.16 -6.58 -0.82
CA LEU A 241 -12.60 -6.34 -0.88
C LEU A 241 -13.12 -5.39 0.21
N ALA A 242 -12.67 -5.57 1.46
CA ALA A 242 -13.17 -4.78 2.60
C ALA A 242 -12.63 -3.34 2.64
N TYR A 243 -11.48 -3.08 2.00
CA TYR A 243 -10.85 -1.77 1.92
C TYR A 243 -11.08 -1.04 0.60
N LEU A 244 -11.59 -1.73 -0.44
CA LEU A 244 -11.88 -1.14 -1.75
C LEU A 244 -12.83 0.06 -1.74
N PRO A 245 -13.91 0.08 -0.93
CA PRO A 245 -14.90 1.16 -1.00
C PRO A 245 -14.28 2.53 -0.73
N ARG A 246 -14.70 3.52 -1.50
CA ARG A 246 -14.24 4.91 -1.37
C ARG A 246 -15.19 5.79 -0.55
N ASN A 247 -16.41 5.32 -0.32
CA ASN A 247 -17.44 6.01 0.44
C ASN A 247 -18.50 5.02 0.97
N LYS A 248 -19.45 5.51 1.78
CA LYS A 248 -20.54 4.70 2.35
C LYS A 248 -21.47 4.05 1.31
N THR A 249 -21.65 4.66 0.15
CA THR A 249 -22.47 4.07 -0.93
C THR A 249 -21.81 2.82 -1.48
N GLU A 250 -20.49 2.87 -1.71
CA GLU A 250 -19.74 1.71 -2.16
C GLU A 250 -19.58 0.66 -1.06
N LEU A 251 -19.49 1.09 0.21
CA LEU A 251 -19.45 0.20 1.37
C LEU A 251 -20.70 -0.69 1.45
N ALA A 252 -21.87 -0.11 1.18
CA ALA A 252 -23.13 -0.84 1.12
C ALA A 252 -23.21 -1.84 -0.06
N ALA A 253 -22.33 -1.70 -1.06
CA ALA A 253 -22.29 -2.55 -2.25
C ALA A 253 -21.19 -3.64 -2.19
N VAL A 254 -20.44 -3.73 -1.09
CA VAL A 254 -19.42 -4.79 -0.91
C VAL A 254 -20.08 -6.15 -0.83
N ASP A 255 -19.49 -7.14 -1.51
CA ASP A 255 -19.85 -8.55 -1.36
C ASP A 255 -19.30 -9.09 -0.03
N TRP A 256 -20.04 -8.85 1.05
CA TRP A 256 -19.66 -9.27 2.40
C TRP A 256 -19.69 -10.80 2.58
N ALA A 257 -20.45 -11.53 1.76
CA ALA A 257 -20.42 -12.99 1.78
C ALA A 257 -19.06 -13.49 1.26
N LYS A 258 -18.54 -12.89 0.19
CA LYS A 258 -17.20 -13.20 -0.33
C LYS A 258 -16.09 -12.79 0.64
N VAL A 259 -16.19 -11.60 1.25
CA VAL A 259 -15.25 -11.18 2.32
C VAL A 259 -15.26 -12.19 3.46
N LYS A 260 -16.45 -12.61 3.94
CA LYS A 260 -16.58 -13.59 5.02
C LYS A 260 -15.92 -14.92 4.64
N SER A 261 -16.17 -15.43 3.44
CA SER A 261 -15.58 -16.68 2.95
C SER A 261 -14.06 -16.65 2.98
N TYR A 262 -13.45 -15.56 2.49
CA TYR A 262 -12.00 -15.40 2.53
C TYR A 262 -11.49 -15.22 3.96
N ALA A 263 -12.07 -14.31 4.75
CA ALA A 263 -11.58 -14.02 6.10
C ALA A 263 -11.67 -15.24 7.04
N ASP A 264 -12.74 -16.03 6.94
CA ASP A 264 -12.91 -17.29 7.70
C ASP A 264 -11.83 -18.33 7.37
N ASN A 265 -11.35 -18.36 6.11
CA ASN A 265 -10.22 -19.19 5.65
C ASN A 265 -8.86 -18.48 5.75
N GLY A 266 -8.81 -17.28 6.33
CA GLY A 266 -7.62 -16.46 6.43
C GLY A 266 -6.65 -16.88 7.54
N ILE A 267 -5.62 -16.07 7.75
CA ILE A 267 -4.57 -16.30 8.73
C ILE A 267 -5.11 -16.52 10.15
N THR A 268 -4.41 -17.39 10.88
CA THR A 268 -4.71 -17.76 12.28
C THR A 268 -3.64 -17.28 13.26
N ALA A 269 -2.54 -16.73 12.74
CA ALA A 269 -1.44 -16.09 13.46
C ALA A 269 -0.96 -14.88 12.63
N ASP A 270 -0.16 -14.00 13.22
CA ASP A 270 0.39 -12.85 12.51
C ASP A 270 1.25 -13.30 11.33
N TRP A 271 1.04 -12.70 10.16
CA TRP A 271 2.01 -12.72 9.09
C TRP A 271 3.10 -11.70 9.45
N LYS A 272 4.23 -12.24 9.92
CA LYS A 272 5.38 -11.46 10.38
C LYS A 272 6.48 -11.41 9.33
N ILE A 273 7.19 -10.28 9.33
CA ILE A 273 8.44 -10.08 8.61
C ILE A 273 9.54 -9.85 9.64
N VAL A 274 10.69 -10.49 9.43
CA VAL A 274 11.90 -10.33 10.23
C VAL A 274 12.74 -9.21 9.60
N MET A 275 12.84 -8.08 10.28
CA MET A 275 13.72 -7.00 9.84
C MET A 275 15.18 -7.40 9.96
N ASP A 276 16.00 -6.98 8.98
CA ASP A 276 17.36 -7.49 8.75
C ASP A 276 18.43 -6.38 8.72
N GLY A 277 18.26 -5.32 9.50
CA GLY A 277 19.24 -4.24 9.60
C GLY A 277 19.28 -3.36 8.35
N THR A 278 18.10 -3.08 7.79
CA THR A 278 17.86 -2.25 6.59
C THR A 278 18.40 -2.79 5.27
N SER A 279 18.79 -4.07 5.22
CA SER A 279 19.31 -4.70 4.00
C SER A 279 18.20 -4.99 2.98
N THR A 280 17.15 -5.70 3.41
CA THR A 280 16.09 -6.19 2.54
C THR A 280 14.72 -5.88 3.14
N TRP A 281 14.55 -6.18 4.43
CA TRP A 281 13.28 -6.11 5.12
C TRP A 281 13.36 -5.03 6.18
N TYR A 282 12.78 -3.87 5.89
CA TYR A 282 12.70 -2.76 6.83
C TYR A 282 11.40 -1.99 6.66
N PHE A 283 10.64 -1.84 7.74
CA PHE A 283 9.40 -1.06 7.76
C PHE A 283 9.70 0.44 7.90
N GLU A 284 10.43 1.01 6.93
CA GLU A 284 10.99 2.37 7.00
C GLU A 284 9.92 3.44 7.22
N ALA A 285 8.84 3.43 6.45
CA ALA A 285 7.73 4.36 6.62
C ALA A 285 7.08 4.23 8.00
N GLY A 286 6.97 3.01 8.54
CA GLY A 286 6.48 2.77 9.89
C GLY A 286 7.41 3.32 10.98
N ASP A 287 8.72 3.21 10.78
CA ASP A 287 9.72 3.82 11.67
C ASP A 287 9.51 5.33 11.74
N TYR A 288 9.54 6.02 10.60
CA TYR A 288 9.35 7.47 10.54
C TYR A 288 8.00 7.95 11.09
N LEU A 289 6.94 7.13 11.02
CA LEU A 289 5.64 7.44 11.62
C LEU A 289 5.60 7.36 13.16
N THR A 290 6.62 6.74 13.76
CA THR A 290 6.73 6.53 15.23
C THR A 290 7.98 7.15 15.84
N TYR A 291 8.96 7.52 14.99
CA TYR A 291 10.25 8.05 15.38
C TYR A 291 10.14 9.43 16.06
N PRO A 292 10.74 9.62 17.26
CA PRO A 292 10.73 10.90 17.96
C PRO A 292 11.21 12.07 17.09
N GLY A 293 10.44 13.15 17.06
CA GLY A 293 10.71 14.31 16.21
C GLY A 293 10.24 14.18 14.76
N TRP A 294 9.77 13.01 14.31
CA TRP A 294 9.11 12.80 13.02
C TRP A 294 7.61 12.57 13.21
N GLY A 295 7.09 11.36 13.05
CA GLY A 295 5.67 11.07 13.20
C GLY A 295 5.21 11.10 14.65
N ARG A 296 4.01 11.62 14.88
CA ARG A 296 3.29 11.52 16.15
C ARG A 296 1.91 10.92 15.92
N THR A 297 1.28 10.42 16.97
CA THR A 297 -0.12 9.95 16.90
C THR A 297 -1.03 11.14 16.76
N ASP A 298 -1.94 11.14 15.79
CA ASP A 298 -2.88 12.27 15.65
C ASP A 298 -3.82 12.36 16.87
N MET A 299 -4.19 13.59 17.26
CA MET A 299 -5.09 13.81 18.40
C MET A 299 -6.46 13.15 18.21
N TYR A 300 -6.90 12.92 16.97
CA TYR A 300 -8.07 12.11 16.67
C TYR A 300 -7.97 10.71 17.30
N VAL A 301 -6.82 10.05 17.15
CA VAL A 301 -6.57 8.71 17.67
C VAL A 301 -6.35 8.74 19.18
N VAL A 302 -5.65 9.75 19.69
CA VAL A 302 -5.48 9.95 21.14
C VAL A 302 -6.84 10.12 21.82
N ASN A 303 -7.73 10.95 21.27
CA ASN A 303 -9.07 11.19 21.79
C ASN A 303 -9.97 9.93 21.73
N MET A 304 -9.78 9.05 20.74
CA MET A 304 -10.47 7.76 20.71
C MET A 304 -10.09 6.88 21.90
N MET A 305 -8.82 6.89 22.32
CA MET A 305 -8.33 6.14 23.49
C MET A 305 -8.61 6.84 24.83
N ASP A 306 -8.70 8.17 24.84
CA ASP A 306 -9.07 8.98 26.00
C ASP A 306 -9.84 10.26 25.58
N PRO A 307 -11.18 10.27 25.72
CA PRO A 307 -12.01 11.42 25.38
C PRO A 307 -11.73 12.70 26.16
N THR A 308 -10.97 12.65 27.26
CA THR A 308 -10.55 13.85 28.00
C THR A 308 -9.41 14.62 27.31
N GLN A 309 -8.69 13.95 26.41
CA GLN A 309 -7.69 14.58 25.55
C GLN A 309 -8.39 15.32 24.40
N PRO A 310 -7.83 16.45 23.92
CA PRO A 310 -8.42 17.18 22.80
C PRO A 310 -8.52 16.33 21.53
N LYS A 311 -9.63 16.48 20.78
CA LYS A 311 -9.85 15.74 19.52
C LYS A 311 -9.03 16.29 18.35
N HIS A 312 -8.76 17.59 18.36
CA HIS A 312 -7.97 18.30 17.35
C HIS A 312 -7.53 19.65 17.91
N TRP A 313 -6.69 20.35 17.12
CA TRP A 313 -6.32 21.73 17.36
C TRP A 313 -6.74 22.60 16.20
N ASP A 314 -7.36 23.74 16.51
CA ASP A 314 -7.42 24.83 15.55
C ASP A 314 -6.02 25.39 15.31
N ASP A 315 -5.81 26.05 14.18
CA ASP A 315 -4.54 26.74 13.88
C ASP A 315 -4.40 28.04 14.72
N SER A 316 -4.23 27.88 16.02
CA SER A 316 -4.22 28.96 17.01
C SER A 316 -2.95 28.93 17.87
N PRO A 317 -2.33 30.10 18.15
CA PRO A 317 -1.15 30.19 19.00
C PRO A 317 -1.40 29.84 20.46
N THR A 318 -2.66 29.67 20.87
CA THR A 318 -3.04 29.32 22.24
C THR A 318 -2.85 27.85 22.59
N PHE A 319 -2.13 27.07 21.76
CA PHE A 319 -1.91 25.63 21.93
C PHE A 319 -1.72 25.25 23.41
N PRO A 320 -2.74 24.67 24.05
CA PRO A 320 -2.61 24.23 25.42
C PRO A 320 -1.94 22.87 25.35
N HIS A 321 -0.69 22.76 25.80
CA HIS A 321 -0.05 21.46 25.91
C HIS A 321 -0.85 20.61 26.91
N PRO A 322 -1.63 19.58 26.48
CA PRO A 322 -2.45 18.84 27.41
C PRO A 322 -1.55 18.06 28.36
N PRO A 323 -1.96 17.88 29.62
CA PRO A 323 -1.28 16.95 30.50
C PRO A 323 -1.44 15.52 29.97
N ALA A 324 -0.55 14.62 30.40
CA ALA A 324 -0.69 13.19 30.15
C ALA A 324 -2.06 12.68 30.64
N SER A 325 -2.67 11.79 29.88
CA SER A 325 -3.82 11.00 30.31
C SER A 325 -3.50 10.26 31.61
N THR A 326 -4.47 10.25 32.53
CA THR A 326 -4.35 9.57 33.84
C THR A 326 -5.25 8.35 33.95
N ASN A 327 -6.33 8.29 33.16
CA ASN A 327 -7.28 7.19 33.17
C ASN A 327 -7.94 7.01 31.79
N PRO A 328 -7.18 6.56 30.78
CA PRO A 328 -7.72 6.36 29.44
C PRO A 328 -8.75 5.25 29.42
N VAL A 329 -9.73 5.34 28.52
CA VAL A 329 -10.72 4.27 28.33
C VAL A 329 -10.11 3.05 27.63
N ASP A 330 -9.04 3.25 26.86
CA ASP A 330 -8.23 2.20 26.26
C ASP A 330 -6.84 2.16 26.91
N GLN A 331 -6.55 1.08 27.62
CA GLN A 331 -5.30 0.91 28.37
C GLN A 331 -4.06 0.82 27.48
N ARG A 332 -4.23 0.59 26.17
CA ARG A 332 -3.10 0.62 25.23
C ARG A 332 -2.45 2.00 25.14
N LEU A 333 -3.14 3.09 25.48
CA LEU A 333 -2.50 4.40 25.59
C LEU A 333 -1.33 4.39 26.60
N ASN A 334 -1.41 3.55 27.64
CA ASN A 334 -0.36 3.40 28.65
C ASN A 334 0.74 2.42 28.21
N THR A 335 0.38 1.35 27.51
CA THR A 335 1.33 0.27 27.15
C THR A 335 2.05 0.52 25.83
N ASP A 336 1.34 1.01 24.81
CA ASP A 336 1.78 1.05 23.42
C ASP A 336 2.15 2.48 22.96
N PHE A 337 1.78 3.50 23.74
CA PHE A 337 2.03 4.91 23.43
C PHE A 337 2.87 5.60 24.52
N GLU A 338 3.53 6.69 24.14
CA GLU A 338 4.34 7.54 25.00
C GLU A 338 3.80 8.96 24.97
N PHE A 339 3.63 9.56 26.16
CA PHE A 339 3.36 10.98 26.30
C PHE A 339 4.63 11.80 26.06
N LEU A 340 4.51 12.85 25.25
CA LEU A 340 5.59 13.79 24.93
C LEU A 340 5.25 15.14 25.56
N ALA A 341 6.12 15.66 26.43
CA ALA A 341 5.92 16.93 27.15
C ALA A 341 6.29 18.18 26.34
N SER A 342 6.72 18.00 25.08
CA SER A 342 7.05 19.07 24.15
C SER A 342 6.62 18.71 22.73
N ASN A 343 6.51 19.72 21.87
CA ASN A 343 6.26 19.53 20.45
C ASN A 343 7.45 19.98 19.59
N ASP A 344 7.86 19.12 18.66
CA ASP A 344 9.00 19.36 17.77
C ASP A 344 8.55 19.97 16.42
N PHE A 345 7.24 20.03 16.17
CA PHE A 345 6.68 20.60 14.95
C PHE A 345 6.73 22.12 14.96
N LEU A 346 6.99 22.68 13.78
CA LEU A 346 7.06 24.11 13.61
C LEU A 346 5.65 24.70 13.59
N ALA A 347 5.36 25.61 14.51
CA ALA A 347 4.09 26.33 14.59
C ALA A 347 3.72 27.03 13.26
N ALA A 348 4.71 27.55 12.52
CA ALA A 348 4.50 28.17 11.21
C ALA A 348 3.96 27.21 10.12
N ARG A 349 3.83 25.91 10.42
CA ARG A 349 3.27 24.88 9.53
C ARG A 349 1.90 24.38 9.98
N GLY A 350 1.32 24.95 11.02
CA GLY A 350 -0.01 24.64 11.51
C GLY A 350 0.00 24.01 12.90
N TYR A 351 -0.74 24.60 13.84
CA TYR A 351 -0.94 24.00 15.17
C TYR A 351 -1.82 22.75 15.13
N TYR A 352 -2.62 22.57 14.07
CA TYR A 352 -3.40 21.35 13.84
C TYR A 352 -2.54 20.09 13.73
N HIS A 353 -1.24 20.21 13.38
CA HIS A 353 -0.32 19.07 13.41
C HIS A 353 0.09 18.66 14.82
N PHE A 354 -0.15 19.48 15.83
CA PHE A 354 0.45 19.26 17.14
C PHE A 354 -0.17 18.05 17.85
N SER A 355 0.66 17.27 18.54
CA SER A 355 0.21 16.13 19.34
C SER A 355 1.15 15.92 20.51
N ASN A 356 0.60 15.42 21.61
CA ASN A 356 1.32 15.08 22.85
C ASN A 356 1.55 13.58 23.02
N TYR A 357 1.32 12.75 21.98
CA TYR A 357 1.57 11.32 22.03
C TYR A 357 2.24 10.80 20.75
N ARG A 358 3.06 9.75 20.91
CA ARG A 358 3.53 8.89 19.82
C ARG A 358 3.31 7.43 20.15
N ASN A 359 3.25 6.57 19.15
CA ASN A 359 3.31 5.13 19.35
C ASN A 359 4.76 4.72 19.70
N LYS A 360 4.94 3.97 20.78
CA LYS A 360 6.23 3.43 21.25
C LYS A 360 6.34 1.91 21.15
N ARG A 361 5.26 1.24 20.67
CA ARG A 361 5.13 -0.24 20.67
C ARG A 361 6.32 -0.93 20.00
N TYR A 362 6.88 -0.30 18.97
CA TYR A 362 7.92 -0.88 18.13
C TYR A 362 9.32 -0.27 18.34
N ASP A 363 9.51 0.59 19.34
CA ASP A 363 10.78 1.30 19.57
C ASP A 363 11.98 0.37 19.61
N ALA A 364 11.89 -0.72 20.39
CA ALA A 364 13.00 -1.65 20.54
C ALA A 364 13.42 -2.29 19.20
N ILE A 365 12.44 -2.53 18.32
CA ILE A 365 12.67 -3.17 17.02
C ILE A 365 13.24 -2.16 16.01
N TYR A 366 12.74 -0.92 16.02
CA TYR A 366 13.24 0.14 15.13
C TYR A 366 14.62 0.64 15.53
N VAL A 367 14.89 0.83 16.83
CA VAL A 367 16.22 1.22 17.32
C VAL A 367 17.29 0.20 16.94
N ALA A 368 16.95 -1.09 16.98
CA ALA A 368 17.87 -2.15 16.59
C ALA A 368 17.88 -2.39 15.06
N ALA A 369 16.87 -1.89 14.33
CA ALA A 369 16.57 -2.20 12.94
C ALA A 369 16.45 -3.72 12.62
N ILE A 370 16.24 -4.55 13.64
CA ILE A 370 16.16 -6.01 13.54
C ILE A 370 15.01 -6.55 14.38
N GLY A 371 14.43 -7.67 13.94
CA GLY A 371 13.41 -8.41 14.70
C GLY A 371 12.07 -8.52 13.99
N GLU A 372 11.15 -9.27 14.60
CA GLU A 372 9.86 -9.60 14.02
C GLU A 372 8.84 -8.46 14.17
N LYS A 373 8.26 -8.03 13.05
CA LYS A 373 7.10 -7.14 13.04
C LYS A 373 6.01 -7.70 12.14
N ALA A 374 4.75 -7.59 12.56
CA ALA A 374 3.62 -8.00 11.74
C ALA A 374 3.49 -7.09 10.52
N GLU A 375 3.42 -7.71 9.34
CA GLU A 375 2.91 -7.07 8.14
C GLU A 375 1.37 -7.11 8.14
N VAL A 376 0.81 -8.29 8.41
CA VAL A 376 -0.63 -8.47 8.63
C VAL A 376 -0.86 -9.13 9.97
N MET A 377 -1.56 -8.45 10.87
CA MET A 377 -1.91 -9.01 12.18
C MET A 377 -3.07 -9.99 12.08
N LYS A 378 -3.08 -11.02 12.92
CA LYS A 378 -4.26 -11.86 13.13
C LYS A 378 -5.47 -11.02 13.55
N ALA A 379 -5.24 -9.98 14.36
CA ALA A 379 -6.27 -9.03 14.76
C ALA A 379 -6.94 -8.35 13.55
N GLU A 380 -6.19 -8.03 12.49
CA GLU A 380 -6.77 -7.49 11.25
C GLU A 380 -7.73 -8.50 10.60
N ASN A 381 -7.33 -9.77 10.49
CA ASN A 381 -8.18 -10.82 9.92
C ASN A 381 -9.43 -11.08 10.79
N ASP A 382 -9.33 -10.99 12.12
CA ASP A 382 -10.50 -11.08 13.01
C ASP A 382 -11.46 -9.90 12.80
N LEU A 383 -10.94 -8.69 12.60
CA LEU A 383 -11.77 -7.52 12.28
C LEU A 383 -12.45 -7.68 10.93
N LEU A 384 -11.80 -8.25 9.91
CA LEU A 384 -12.43 -8.61 8.63
C LEU A 384 -13.55 -9.64 8.82
N LYS A 385 -13.33 -10.67 9.66
CA LYS A 385 -14.37 -11.65 10.01
C LYS A 385 -15.57 -11.02 10.72
N ALA A 386 -15.32 -10.10 11.64
CA ALA A 386 -16.35 -9.39 12.39
C ALA A 386 -17.13 -8.42 11.49
N GLU A 387 -16.43 -7.65 10.67
CA GLU A 387 -17.04 -6.69 9.75
C GLU A 387 -17.96 -7.39 8.73
N ALA A 388 -17.48 -8.48 8.12
CA ALA A 388 -18.26 -9.23 7.16
C ALA A 388 -19.52 -9.85 7.77
N ARG A 389 -19.44 -10.32 9.02
CA ARG A 389 -20.61 -10.81 9.77
C ARG A 389 -21.58 -9.67 10.09
N ALA A 390 -21.06 -8.52 10.52
CA ALA A 390 -21.88 -7.37 10.88
C ALA A 390 -22.74 -6.90 9.70
N TYR A 391 -22.12 -6.74 8.52
CA TYR A 391 -22.85 -6.34 7.31
C TYR A 391 -23.68 -7.45 6.67
N SER A 392 -23.46 -8.72 7.05
CA SER A 392 -24.33 -9.85 6.67
C SER A 392 -25.47 -10.09 7.67
N GLY A 393 -25.61 -9.26 8.72
CA GLY A 393 -26.66 -9.35 9.73
C GLY A 393 -26.35 -10.23 10.95
N ASP A 394 -25.20 -10.91 10.99
CA ASP A 394 -24.74 -11.68 12.16
C ASP A 394 -24.04 -10.75 13.17
N LEU A 395 -24.83 -9.88 13.81
CA LEU A 395 -24.32 -8.90 14.77
C LEU A 395 -23.78 -9.57 16.05
N ALA A 396 -24.40 -10.67 16.48
CA ALA A 396 -23.96 -11.41 17.67
C ALA A 396 -22.60 -12.07 17.45
N GLY A 397 -22.39 -12.75 16.31
CA GLY A 397 -21.11 -13.32 15.93
C GLY A 397 -20.03 -12.27 15.73
N ALA A 398 -20.37 -11.13 15.12
CA ALA A 398 -19.44 -10.01 14.96
C ALA A 398 -18.97 -9.44 16.32
N ALA A 399 -19.90 -9.16 17.23
CA ALA A 399 -19.58 -8.67 18.57
C ALA A 399 -18.74 -9.69 19.37
N ALA A 400 -19.06 -10.98 19.28
CA ALA A 400 -18.30 -12.04 19.93
C ALA A 400 -16.82 -12.08 19.48
N ILE A 401 -16.56 -11.93 18.17
CA ILE A 401 -15.19 -11.90 17.63
C ILE A 401 -14.41 -10.70 18.19
N ILE A 402 -15.01 -9.50 18.16
CA ILE A 402 -14.37 -8.28 18.68
C ILE A 402 -14.09 -8.41 20.18
N ASN A 403 -15.05 -8.94 20.94
CA ASN A 403 -14.95 -9.07 22.39
C ASN A 403 -13.95 -10.15 22.84
N ALA A 404 -13.66 -11.14 21.99
CA ALA A 404 -12.57 -12.09 22.20
C ALA A 404 -11.20 -11.52 21.80
N GLY A 405 -11.17 -10.36 21.13
CA GLY A 405 -9.98 -9.75 20.54
C GLY A 405 -9.25 -8.76 21.43
N THR A 406 -8.37 -7.97 20.80
CA THR A 406 -7.45 -7.03 21.44
C THR A 406 -8.14 -5.86 22.15
N ARG A 407 -9.33 -5.47 21.70
CA ARG A 407 -10.18 -4.46 22.36
C ARG A 407 -10.35 -4.73 23.85
N VAL A 408 -10.71 -5.96 24.20
CA VAL A 408 -10.97 -6.38 25.58
C VAL A 408 -9.68 -6.91 26.21
N THR A 409 -8.96 -7.80 25.53
CA THR A 409 -7.81 -8.52 26.11
C THR A 409 -6.57 -7.66 26.33
N ARG A 410 -6.37 -6.62 25.50
CA ARG A 410 -5.25 -5.67 25.63
C ARG A 410 -5.72 -4.29 26.08
N GLY A 411 -6.79 -3.78 25.43
CA GLY A 411 -7.31 -2.44 25.70
C GLY A 411 -8.09 -2.32 27.02
N GLY A 412 -8.53 -3.44 27.62
CA GLY A 412 -9.35 -3.42 28.83
C GLY A 412 -10.70 -2.71 28.64
N MET A 413 -11.13 -2.50 27.40
CA MET A 413 -12.35 -1.77 27.08
C MET A 413 -13.58 -2.64 27.35
N ALA A 414 -14.72 -2.00 27.60
CA ALA A 414 -15.99 -2.71 27.73
C ALA A 414 -16.31 -3.52 26.45
N PRO A 415 -16.89 -4.72 26.59
CA PRO A 415 -17.40 -5.49 25.46
C PRO A 415 -18.37 -4.67 24.61
N VAL A 416 -18.25 -4.80 23.28
CA VAL A 416 -19.17 -4.17 22.32
C VAL A 416 -20.50 -4.90 22.30
N ALA A 417 -21.60 -4.15 22.22
CA ALA A 417 -22.94 -4.70 22.04
C ALA A 417 -23.14 -5.23 20.62
N ALA A 418 -24.10 -6.14 20.45
CA ALA A 418 -24.51 -6.68 19.16
C ALA A 418 -25.38 -5.68 18.36
N VAL A 419 -24.86 -4.47 18.14
CA VAL A 419 -25.50 -3.37 17.42
C VAL A 419 -24.56 -2.92 16.31
N LEU A 420 -25.04 -2.82 15.07
CA LEU A 420 -24.19 -2.53 13.91
C LEU A 420 -23.36 -1.25 14.10
N ALA A 421 -23.97 -0.17 14.60
CA ALA A 421 -23.27 1.09 14.84
C ALA A 421 -22.12 0.95 15.85
N ASP A 422 -22.34 0.21 16.94
CA ASP A 422 -21.32 -0.02 17.98
C ASP A 422 -20.20 -0.92 17.46
N ILE A 423 -20.54 -1.95 16.69
CA ILE A 423 -19.59 -2.86 16.04
C ILE A 423 -18.70 -2.09 15.04
N VAL A 424 -19.29 -1.28 14.16
CA VAL A 424 -18.54 -0.46 13.19
C VAL A 424 -17.63 0.52 13.93
N LYS A 425 -18.12 1.17 14.99
CA LYS A 425 -17.29 2.05 15.83
C LYS A 425 -16.13 1.31 16.49
N ALA A 426 -16.35 0.09 16.97
CA ALA A 426 -15.31 -0.73 17.58
C ALA A 426 -14.26 -1.20 16.55
N ILE A 427 -14.68 -1.58 15.34
CA ILE A 427 -13.78 -1.94 14.24
C ILE A 427 -12.92 -0.73 13.83
N HIS A 428 -13.54 0.44 13.67
CA HIS A 428 -12.86 1.70 13.39
C HIS A 428 -11.78 1.99 14.44
N HIS A 429 -12.14 1.90 15.73
CA HIS A 429 -11.20 2.08 16.85
C HIS A 429 -10.03 1.10 16.78
N GLU A 430 -10.30 -0.21 16.64
CA GLU A 430 -9.24 -1.22 16.61
C GLU A 430 -8.31 -1.07 15.41
N ARG A 431 -8.82 -0.66 14.23
CA ARG A 431 -7.98 -0.38 13.06
C ARG A 431 -7.02 0.77 13.29
N HIS A 432 -7.39 1.78 14.07
CA HIS A 432 -6.48 2.87 14.41
C HIS A 432 -5.52 2.53 15.56
N VAL A 433 -5.97 1.77 16.56
CA VAL A 433 -5.17 1.56 17.78
C VAL A 433 -4.34 0.28 17.73
N GLU A 434 -4.93 -0.85 17.33
CA GLU A 434 -4.22 -2.13 17.34
C GLU A 434 -3.29 -2.27 16.12
N LEU A 435 -3.75 -1.84 14.95
CA LEU A 435 -3.07 -2.01 13.67
C LEU A 435 -2.13 -0.83 13.33
N TYR A 436 -1.60 -0.18 14.36
CA TYR A 436 -0.71 0.98 14.22
C TYR A 436 0.54 0.58 13.42
N THR A 437 0.79 1.27 12.29
CA THR A 437 1.87 0.99 11.32
C THR A 437 1.98 -0.44 10.75
N THR A 438 0.94 -1.26 10.82
CA THR A 438 0.89 -2.56 10.10
C THR A 438 0.21 -2.40 8.75
N GLY A 439 0.76 -3.03 7.70
CA GLY A 439 0.29 -2.88 6.34
C GLY A 439 0.33 -1.44 5.82
N MET A 440 -0.07 -1.29 4.57
CA MET A 440 -0.10 0.00 3.88
C MET A 440 -1.52 0.59 3.88
N GLY A 441 -1.74 1.71 4.58
CA GLY A 441 -2.93 2.56 4.39
C GLY A 441 -4.24 2.10 5.02
N ILE A 442 -4.22 1.13 5.95
CA ILE A 442 -5.43 0.57 6.59
C ILE A 442 -6.37 1.66 7.10
N GLN A 443 -5.84 2.64 7.83
CA GLN A 443 -6.64 3.71 8.45
C GLN A 443 -7.19 4.68 7.41
N PHE A 444 -6.47 4.91 6.31
CA PHE A 444 -6.97 5.71 5.19
C PHE A 444 -8.16 5.04 4.51
N PHE A 445 -8.07 3.72 4.29
CA PHE A 445 -9.16 2.94 3.70
C PHE A 445 -10.37 2.83 4.64
N GLU A 446 -10.15 2.76 5.95
CA GLU A 446 -11.20 2.82 6.96
C GLU A 446 -11.94 4.16 6.94
N MET A 447 -11.17 5.25 7.00
CA MET A 447 -11.72 6.60 7.02
C MET A 447 -12.49 6.91 5.75
N ARG A 448 -11.99 6.51 4.58
CA ARG A 448 -12.65 6.82 3.30
C ARG A 448 -14.00 6.11 3.18
N LYS A 449 -14.07 4.80 3.48
CA LYS A 449 -15.31 4.02 3.30
C LYS A 449 -16.41 4.47 4.26
N LEU A 450 -16.04 5.05 5.41
CA LEU A 450 -16.98 5.60 6.39
C LEU A 450 -17.32 7.09 6.15
N ASN A 451 -16.83 7.71 5.08
CA ASN A 451 -16.94 9.15 4.83
C ASN A 451 -16.37 10.02 5.97
N LEU A 452 -15.29 9.56 6.60
CA LEU A 452 -14.64 10.24 7.71
C LEU A 452 -13.41 11.04 7.30
N LEU A 453 -12.76 10.75 6.16
CA LEU A 453 -11.65 11.58 5.66
C LEU A 453 -12.10 13.05 5.55
N GLN A 454 -11.29 13.99 6.02
CA GLN A 454 -11.62 15.41 5.99
C GLN A 454 -12.01 15.89 4.57
N LYS A 455 -12.96 16.83 4.50
CA LYS A 455 -13.50 17.34 3.25
C LYS A 455 -12.38 17.97 2.43
N GLY A 456 -12.22 17.55 1.18
CA GLY A 456 -11.13 18.00 0.30
C GLY A 456 -9.95 17.02 0.21
N THR A 457 -9.88 16.00 1.07
CA THR A 457 -8.90 14.92 0.96
C THR A 457 -9.21 14.02 -0.25
N PRO A 458 -8.23 13.70 -1.12
CA PRO A 458 -8.39 12.71 -2.18
C PRO A 458 -8.88 11.35 -1.64
N LEU A 459 -9.81 10.69 -2.31
CA LEU A 459 -10.25 9.32 -1.93
C LEU A 459 -9.41 8.22 -2.60
N HIS A 460 -8.60 8.63 -3.59
CA HIS A 460 -7.68 7.84 -4.40
C HIS A 460 -6.79 8.80 -5.20
N PHE A 461 -5.81 8.25 -5.93
CA PHE A 461 -4.79 9.02 -6.62
C PHE A 461 -4.87 8.83 -8.14
N PRO A 462 -4.42 9.83 -8.94
CA PRO A 462 -4.32 9.67 -10.38
C PRO A 462 -3.13 8.77 -10.73
N ILE A 463 -3.12 8.21 -11.95
CA ILE A 463 -1.88 7.65 -12.53
C ILE A 463 -0.77 8.71 -12.42
N PRO A 464 0.44 8.34 -11.95
CA PRO A 464 1.51 9.31 -11.71
C PRO A 464 1.88 10.11 -12.96
N ALA A 465 2.13 11.41 -12.80
CA ALA A 465 2.42 12.34 -13.89
C ALA A 465 3.48 11.84 -14.89
N LYS A 466 4.59 11.28 -14.39
CA LYS A 466 5.66 10.73 -15.24
C LYS A 466 5.20 9.55 -16.09
N ILE A 467 4.22 8.77 -15.62
CA ILE A 467 3.62 7.68 -16.40
C ILE A 467 2.69 8.26 -17.48
N LEU A 468 1.93 9.31 -17.16
CA LEU A 468 1.11 10.01 -18.15
C LEU A 468 1.94 10.66 -19.26
N GLU A 469 3.15 11.16 -18.96
CA GLU A 469 4.11 11.61 -19.97
C GLU A 469 4.56 10.47 -20.89
N LEU A 470 4.80 9.27 -20.35
CA LEU A 470 5.14 8.08 -21.16
C LEU A 470 3.98 7.67 -22.08
N PHE A 471 2.73 7.93 -21.66
CA PHE A 471 1.53 7.78 -22.50
C PHE A 471 1.35 8.93 -23.50
N ARG A 472 2.34 9.82 -23.64
CA ARG A 472 2.37 10.98 -24.56
C ARG A 472 1.26 12.00 -24.29
N LEU A 473 0.76 12.06 -23.07
CA LEU A 473 -0.17 13.10 -22.64
C LEU A 473 0.60 14.37 -22.28
N SER A 474 -0.03 15.52 -22.51
CA SER A 474 0.54 16.83 -22.16
C SER A 474 -0.10 17.38 -20.87
N PRO A 475 0.67 18.05 -20.00
CA PRO A 475 0.11 18.76 -18.84
C PRO A 475 -0.94 19.82 -19.24
N PRO A 476 -1.88 20.19 -18.35
CA PRO A 476 -2.00 19.74 -16.97
C PRO A 476 -2.57 18.32 -16.85
N PHE A 477 -1.94 17.50 -16.02
CA PHE A 477 -2.46 16.16 -15.70
C PHE A 477 -3.61 16.22 -14.71
N TYR A 478 -4.53 15.26 -14.82
CA TYR A 478 -5.65 15.15 -13.89
C TYR A 478 -5.18 14.80 -12.47
N THR A 479 -5.98 15.22 -11.50
CA THR A 479 -5.72 14.98 -10.08
C THR A 479 -6.99 15.09 -9.25
N PHE A 480 -6.91 14.68 -7.99
CA PHE A 480 -7.98 14.67 -7.00
C PHE A 480 -7.61 15.51 -5.77
N GLY A 481 -8.60 15.80 -4.92
CA GLY A 481 -8.47 16.67 -3.76
C GLY A 481 -8.96 18.10 -4.00
N THR A 482 -8.86 18.94 -2.96
CA THR A 482 -9.44 20.29 -2.79
C THR A 482 -10.90 20.31 -2.34
N GLU A 483 -11.26 21.28 -1.51
CA GLU A 483 -12.65 21.47 -1.07
C GLU A 483 -13.58 21.83 -2.23
N ALA A 484 -13.08 22.54 -3.24
CA ALA A 484 -13.84 22.92 -4.42
C ALA A 484 -14.27 21.72 -5.29
N LYS A 485 -13.55 20.59 -5.19
CA LYS A 485 -13.83 19.35 -5.93
C LYS A 485 -14.37 18.24 -5.04
N ALA A 486 -14.85 18.58 -3.85
CA ALA A 486 -15.38 17.66 -2.85
C ALA A 486 -16.72 17.03 -3.29
N ASP A 487 -16.65 16.03 -4.16
CA ASP A 487 -17.78 15.36 -4.82
C ASP A 487 -18.25 14.07 -4.13
N GLY A 488 -17.46 13.53 -3.19
CA GLY A 488 -17.71 12.23 -2.54
C GLY A 488 -17.37 11.01 -3.41
N ILE A 489 -16.76 11.22 -4.58
CA ILE A 489 -16.40 10.17 -5.55
C ILE A 489 -14.87 10.17 -5.75
N GLY A 490 -14.32 11.30 -6.20
CA GLY A 490 -12.88 11.57 -6.34
C GLY A 490 -12.26 12.12 -5.06
N THR A 491 -13.03 12.95 -4.35
CA THR A 491 -12.56 13.75 -3.22
C THR A 491 -13.59 13.71 -2.10
N SER A 492 -13.16 13.60 -0.85
CA SER A 492 -14.07 13.56 0.29
C SER A 492 -14.93 14.82 0.35
N ASN A 493 -16.23 14.63 0.54
CA ASN A 493 -17.22 15.70 0.70
C ASN A 493 -17.75 15.84 2.14
N ALA A 494 -17.27 14.99 3.03
CA ALA A 494 -17.60 14.95 4.45
C ALA A 494 -16.30 14.91 5.26
N GLY A 495 -16.40 14.69 6.56
CA GLY A 495 -15.27 14.50 7.44
C GLY A 495 -15.75 14.13 8.85
N TRP A 496 -14.85 13.64 9.68
CA TRP A 496 -15.12 13.45 11.11
C TRP A 496 -15.19 14.76 11.90
N ARG A 497 -14.71 15.86 11.29
CA ARG A 497 -14.74 17.23 11.79
C ARG A 497 -15.90 18.01 11.22
#